data_AF-X1HTQ2-F1
#
_entry.id   AF-X1HTQ2-F1
#
_cell.length_a   1.000
_cell.length_b   1.000
_cell.length_c   1.000
_cell.angle_alpha   90.00
_cell.angle_beta   90.00
_cell.angle_gamma   90.00
#
_symmetry.space_group_name_H-M   'P 1'
#
loop_
_entity.id
_entity.type
_entity.pdbx_description
1 polymer ?
#
loop_
_entity_poly.entity_id
_entity_poly.type
_entity_poly.pdbx_seq_one_letter_code
_entity_poly.pdbx_strand_id
1 'polypeptide(L)' 'EQLVKKWAVDAKIPHAKEITPHSLRRSLGKAFYYKSGKDIEKTRIMLGHQNISSTQHYLSVEEEEVRSDYKKMFG' A
#
# COMPACT_ATOMS: atom_id res chain seq x y z
N GLU A 1 -13.42 12.51 -5.68
CA GLU A 1 -13.87 11.27 -5.02
C GLU A 1 -14.99 10.53 -5.75
N GLN A 2 -16.05 11.21 -6.19
CA GLN A 2 -17.22 10.56 -6.79
C GLN A 2 -16.94 9.79 -8.09
N LEU A 3 -15.97 10.22 -8.91
CA LEU A 3 -15.56 9.53 -10.14
C LEU A 3 -14.98 8.13 -9.88
N VAL A 4 -14.12 8.00 -8.88
CA VAL A 4 -13.52 6.70 -8.49
C VAL A 4 -14.60 5.73 -8.03
N LYS A 5 -15.53 6.21 -7.20
CA LYS A 5 -16.66 5.40 -6.73
C LYS A 5 -17.57 4.99 -7.89
N LYS A 6 -17.86 5.91 -8.82
CA LYS A 6 -18.64 5.63 -10.02
C LYS A 6 -18.00 4.50 -10.85
N TRP A 7 -16.72 4.62 -11.16
CA TRP A 7 -16.00 3.58 -11.92
C TRP A 7 -15.92 2.24 -11.17
N ALA A 8 -15.75 2.25 -9.85
CA ALA A 8 -15.75 1.03 -9.05
C ALA A 8 -17.11 0.31 -9.06
N VAL A 9 -18.21 1.08 -9.04
CA VAL A 9 -19.58 0.54 -9.18
C VAL A 9 -19.80 0.00 -10.59
N ASP A 10 -19.41 0.76 -11.62
CA ASP A 10 -19.53 0.35 -13.03
C ASP A 10 -18.72 -0.94 -13.32
N ALA A 11 -17.55 -1.08 -12.70
CA ALA A 11 -16.70 -2.26 -12.77
C ALA A 11 -17.15 -3.44 -11.87
N LYS A 12 -18.28 -3.31 -11.16
CA LYS A 12 -18.84 -4.32 -10.25
C LYS A 12 -17.87 -4.80 -9.16
N ILE A 13 -17.02 -3.90 -8.65
CA ILE A 13 -16.09 -4.24 -7.57
C ILE A 13 -16.89 -4.40 -6.25
N PRO A 14 -16.69 -5.49 -5.48
CA PRO A 14 -17.29 -5.64 -4.16
C PRO A 14 -16.93 -4.46 -3.25
N HIS A 15 -17.85 -4.03 -2.39
CA HIS A 15 -17.63 -2.89 -1.48
C HIS A 15 -17.25 -1.57 -2.18
N ALA A 16 -17.63 -1.37 -3.45
CA ALA A 16 -17.29 -0.17 -4.24
C ALA A 16 -17.61 1.18 -3.54
N LYS A 17 -18.58 1.22 -2.63
CA LYS A 17 -18.93 2.42 -1.85
C LYS A 17 -17.84 2.82 -0.83
N GLU A 18 -17.05 1.86 -0.38
CA GLU A 18 -15.95 2.02 0.59
C GLU A 18 -14.63 2.38 -0.12
N ILE A 19 -14.57 2.26 -1.45
CA ILE A 19 -13.38 2.64 -2.23
C ILE A 19 -13.23 4.16 -2.24
N THR A 20 -12.05 4.63 -1.85
CA THR A 20 -11.65 6.03 -1.84
C THR A 20 -10.33 6.19 -2.61
N PRO A 21 -10.00 7.39 -3.11
CA PRO A 21 -8.68 7.66 -3.69
C PRO A 21 -7.54 7.28 -2.74
N HIS A 22 -7.76 7.42 -1.43
CA HIS A 22 -6.80 7.04 -0.42
C HIS A 22 -6.62 5.52 -0.34
N SER A 23 -7.70 4.73 -0.36
CA SER A 23 -7.57 3.25 -0.34
C SER A 23 -6.95 2.71 -1.62
N LEU A 24 -7.25 3.29 -2.79
CA LEU A 24 -6.59 2.93 -4.04
C LEU A 24 -5.08 3.19 -4.02
N ARG A 25 -4.67 4.38 -3.56
CA ARG A 25 -3.26 4.73 -3.46
C ARG A 25 -2.54 3.80 -2.46
N ARG A 26 -3.19 3.37 -1.37
CA ARG A 26 -2.63 2.37 -0.43
C ARG A 26 -2.40 1.03 -1.11
N SER A 27 -3.40 0.52 -1.82
CA SER A 27 -3.28 -0.74 -2.56
C SER A 27 -2.18 -0.68 -3.63
N LEU A 28 -2.06 0.44 -4.35
CA LEU A 28 -0.99 0.65 -5.33
C LEU A 28 0.39 0.69 -4.67
N GLY A 29 0.54 1.44 -3.58
CA GLY A 29 1.79 1.53 -2.81
C GLY A 29 2.23 0.16 -2.30
N LYS A 30 1.31 -0.62 -1.70
CA LYS A 30 1.58 -1.96 -1.19
C LYS A 30 1.96 -2.94 -2.30
N ALA A 31 1.24 -2.91 -3.43
CA ALA A 31 1.56 -3.77 -4.59
C ALA A 31 2.95 -3.46 -5.17
N PHE A 32 3.30 -2.18 -5.30
CA PHE A 32 4.62 -1.79 -5.78
C PHE A 32 5.72 -2.14 -4.79
N TYR A 33 5.49 -1.94 -3.49
CA TYR A 33 6.44 -2.33 -2.44
C TYR A 33 6.84 -3.80 -2.57
N TYR A 34 5.89 -4.74 -2.66
CA TYR A 34 6.20 -6.15 -2.87
C TYR A 34 6.90 -6.42 -4.21
N LYS A 35 6.43 -5.81 -5.31
CA LYS A 35 7.06 -5.98 -6.64
C LYS A 35 8.48 -5.43 -6.72
N SER A 36 8.80 -4.41 -5.93
CA SER A 36 10.13 -3.80 -5.85
C SER A 36 11.10 -4.60 -4.97
N GLY A 37 10.66 -5.73 -4.39
CA GLY A 37 11.45 -6.51 -3.44
C GLY A 37 11.42 -5.93 -2.02
N LYS A 38 10.28 -5.35 -1.61
CA LYS A 38 10.12 -4.64 -0.33
C LYS A 38 11.05 -3.43 -0.19
N ASP A 39 11.30 -2.70 -1.29
CA ASP A 39 12.15 -1.50 -1.29
C ASP A 39 11.32 -0.25 -0.94
N ILE A 40 11.48 0.23 0.28
CA ILE A 40 10.72 1.37 0.78
C ILE A 40 11.09 2.69 0.11
N GLU A 41 12.33 2.84 -0.34
CA GLU A 41 12.82 4.08 -0.95
C GLU A 41 12.31 4.21 -2.39
N LYS A 42 12.35 3.12 -3.16
CA LYS A 42 11.68 3.07 -4.47
C LYS A 42 10.19 3.34 -4.34
N THR A 43 9.55 2.78 -3.31
CA THR A 43 8.11 2.97 -3.06
C THR A 43 7.81 4.43 -2.68
N ARG A 44 8.65 5.07 -1.86
CA ARG A 44 8.54 6.49 -1.51
C ARG A 44 8.59 7.37 -2.75
N ILE A 45 9.57 7.13 -3.64
CA ILE A 45 9.73 7.87 -4.89
C ILE A 45 8.49 7.68 -5.79
N MET A 46 8.01 6.45 -5.95
CA MET A 46 6.81 6.16 -6.75
C MET A 46 5.57 6.90 -6.23
N LEU A 47 5.39 6.93 -4.91
CA LEU A 47 4.25 7.62 -4.28
C LEU A 47 4.42 9.15 -4.24
N GLY A 48 5.62 9.67 -4.54
CA GLY A 48 5.94 11.09 -4.50
C GLY A 48 6.03 11.66 -3.07
N HIS A 49 6.32 10.81 -2.08
CA HIS A 49 6.41 11.25 -0.69
C HIS A 49 7.77 11.92 -0.42
N GLN A 50 7.76 13.08 0.25
CA GLN A 50 9.01 13.76 0.62
C GLN A 50 9.78 13.01 1.72
N ASN A 51 9.05 12.37 2.65
CA ASN A 51 9.64 11.70 3.81
C ASN A 51 9.36 10.19 3.77
N ILE A 52 10.34 9.38 4.21
CA ILE A 52 10.19 7.92 4.36
C ILE A 52 9.10 7.58 5.39
N SER A 53 8.98 8.36 6.46
CA SER A 53 8.00 8.14 7.54
C SER A 53 6.55 8.13 7.03
N SER A 54 6.23 8.99 6.06
CA SER A 54 4.93 9.00 5.39
C SER A 54 4.66 7.67 4.69
N THR A 55 5.66 7.09 4.03
CA THR A 55 5.55 5.78 3.36
C THR A 55 5.48 4.61 4.35
N GLN A 56 6.22 4.67 5.47
CA GLN A 56 6.15 3.66 6.54
C GLN A 56 4.75 3.55 7.14
N HIS A 57 4.16 4.68 7.53
CA HIS A 57 2.78 4.71 8.05
C HIS A 57 1.78 4.20 7.00
N TYR A 58 2.00 4.56 5.74
CA TYR A 58 1.10 4.24 4.63
C TYR A 58 1.08 2.76 4.24
N LEU A 59 2.24 2.11 4.27
CA LEU A 59 2.40 0.68 3.99
C LEU A 59 1.92 -0.21 5.13
N SER A 60 1.72 0.36 6.34
CA SER A 60 1.41 -0.40 7.54
C SER A 60 2.36 -1.58 7.69
N VAL A 61 3.67 -1.32 7.62
CA VAL A 61 4.69 -2.33 7.91
C VAL A 61 4.52 -2.65 9.39
N GLU A 62 3.85 -3.76 9.69
CA GLU A 62 3.54 -4.17 11.05
C GLU A 62 4.74 -4.86 11.68
N GLU A 63 4.92 -4.65 12.98
CA GLU A 63 6.00 -5.25 13.77
C GLU A 63 5.97 -6.79 13.71
N GLU A 64 4.79 -7.39 13.48
CA GLU A 64 4.64 -8.83 13.25
C GLU A 64 5.31 -9.33 11.96
N GLU A 65 5.30 -8.54 10.88
CA GLU A 65 6.01 -8.91 9.64
C GLU A 65 7.52 -8.98 9.89
N VAL A 66 8.04 -8.01 10.66
CA VAL A 66 9.46 -7.96 11.05
C VAL A 66 9.83 -9.16 11.92
N ARG A 67 9.00 -9.51 12.92
CA ARG A 67 9.23 -10.69 13.77
C ARG A 67 9.19 -11.99 12.97
N SER A 68 8.26 -12.11 12.02
CA SER A 68 8.16 -13.28 11.14
C SER A 68 9.40 -13.43 10.25
N ASP A 69 9.83 -12.34 9.62
CA ASP A 69 11.01 -12.35 8.74
C ASP A 69 12.29 -12.62 9.54
N TYR A 70 12.44 -12.04 10.74
CA TYR A 70 13.54 -12.35 11.65
C TYR A 70 13.60 -13.85 12.00
N LYS A 71 12.45 -14.43 12.37
CA LYS A 71 12.37 -15.88 12.68
C LYS A 71 12.71 -16.75 11.47
N LYS A 72 12.36 -16.35 10.25
CA LYS A 72 12.73 -17.09 9.03
C LYS A 72 14.22 -17.00 8.70
N MET A 73 14.84 -15.86 9.00
CA MET A 73 16.25 -15.62 8.68
C MET A 73 17.21 -16.23 9.70
N PHE A 74 16.82 -16.24 10.98
CA PHE A 74 17.72 -16.55 12.09
C PHE A 74 17.18 -17.59 13.08
N GLY A 75 15.96 -18.10 12.87
CA GLY A 75 15.31 -19.09 13.71
C GLY A 75 15.30 -20.50 13.12
#